data_AF-A0A353HW67-F1
#
_entry.id   AF-A0A353HW67-F1
#
_cell.length_a   1.000
_cell.length_b   1.000
_cell.length_c   1.000
_cell.angle_alpha   90.00
_cell.angle_beta   90.00
_cell.angle_gamma   90.00
#
_symmetry.space_group_name_H-M   'P 1'
#
loop_
_entity.id
_entity.type
_entity.pdbx_description
1 polymer ?
#
loop_
_entity_poly.entity_id
_entity_poly.type
_entity_poly.pdbx_seq_one_letter_code
_entity_poly.pdbx_strand_id
1 'polypeptide(L)'
;MSAYDFTVTVRTQHLPEQSNPERDNYVFSYTITIRNTGSVPAQLISRHWVITDANNRTQEVSGLGVVGHQPLLKPGEHFEYTSGTQ
;
A
#
# COMPACT_ATOMS: atom_id res chain seq x y z
N MET A 1 -15.97 2.82 20.23
CA MET A 1 -15.44 2.44 18.89
C MET A 1 -15.83 3.51 17.90
N SER A 2 -14.92 3.92 17.01
CA SER A 2 -15.27 4.83 15.91
C SER A 2 -16.22 4.13 14.93
N ALA A 3 -17.15 4.87 14.34
CA ALA A 3 -18.04 4.33 13.31
C ALA A 3 -17.22 3.89 12.08
N TYR A 4 -16.41 4.80 11.55
CA TYR A 4 -15.52 4.57 10.42
C TYR A 4 -14.08 4.54 10.90
N ASP A 5 -13.40 3.43 10.71
CA ASP A 5 -11.98 3.31 11.05
C ASP A 5 -11.31 2.18 10.24
N PHE A 6 -10.10 2.46 9.76
CA PHE A 6 -9.26 1.51 9.04
C PHE A 6 -7.87 1.48 9.66
N THR A 7 -7.42 0.29 10.03
CA THR A 7 -6.02 0.04 10.35
C THR A 7 -5.31 -0.46 9.10
N VAL A 8 -4.17 0.16 8.77
CA VAL A 8 -3.33 -0.23 7.64
C VAL A 8 -1.98 -0.71 8.17
N THR A 9 -1.58 -1.92 7.79
CA THR A 9 -0.27 -2.48 8.11
C THR A 9 0.49 -2.83 6.84
N VAL A 10 1.80 -2.60 6.83
CA VAL A 10 2.66 -2.82 5.66
C VAL A 10 3.84 -3.71 6.04
N ARG A 11 4.14 -4.68 5.18
CA ARG A 11 5.39 -5.45 5.21
C ARG A 11 6.14 -5.20 3.91
N THR A 12 7.41 -4.82 3.99
CA THR A 12 8.26 -4.53 2.83
C THR A 12 9.35 -5.57 2.70
N GLN A 13 9.76 -5.87 1.46
CA GLN A 13 10.86 -6.77 1.16
C GLN A 13 11.68 -6.21 -0.01
N HIS A 14 13.00 -6.13 0.16
CA HIS A 14 13.92 -5.89 -0.95
C HIS A 14 13.99 -7.15 -1.84
N LEU A 15 14.02 -6.96 -3.16
CA LEU A 15 14.08 -8.04 -4.16
C LEU A 15 15.44 -8.01 -4.89
N PRO A 16 16.48 -8.69 -4.37
CA PRO A 16 17.82 -8.67 -4.96
C PRO A 16 17.85 -9.16 -6.42
N GLU A 17 17.03 -10.15 -6.76
CA GLU A 17 16.99 -10.77 -8.09
C GLU A 17 16.42 -9.84 -9.17
N GLN A 18 15.68 -8.81 -8.76
CA GLN A 18 15.12 -7.78 -9.66
C GLN A 18 15.89 -6.46 -9.58
N SER A 19 16.87 -6.36 -8.67
CA SER A 19 17.64 -5.14 -8.43
C SER A 19 18.98 -5.19 -9.18
N ASN A 20 19.53 -4.01 -9.49
CA ASN A 20 20.88 -3.86 -10.01
C ASN A 20 21.60 -2.72 -9.27
N PRO A 21 22.28 -3.04 -8.14
CA PRO A 21 22.99 -2.04 -7.35
C PRO A 21 24.11 -1.31 -8.10
N GLU A 22 24.73 -1.93 -9.13
CA GLU A 22 25.75 -1.26 -9.95
C GLU A 22 25.17 -0.15 -10.83
N ARG A 23 23.83 -0.09 -10.96
CA ARG A 23 23.10 0.93 -11.73
C ARG A 23 22.15 1.76 -10.87
N ASP A 24 22.34 1.76 -9.54
CA ASP A 24 21.48 2.44 -8.58
C ASP A 24 19.98 2.07 -8.72
N ASN A 25 19.69 0.83 -9.12
CA ASN A 25 18.33 0.32 -9.29
C ASN A 25 18.01 -0.69 -8.17
N TYR A 26 17.00 -0.39 -7.36
CA TYR A 26 16.62 -1.19 -6.20
C TYR A 26 15.11 -1.44 -6.21
N VAL A 27 14.71 -2.70 -6.34
CA VAL A 27 13.30 -3.08 -6.39
C VAL A 27 12.85 -3.57 -5.02
N PHE A 28 11.70 -3.05 -4.57
CA PHE A 28 11.04 -3.45 -3.33
C PHE A 28 9.63 -3.92 -3.62
N SER A 29 9.22 -5.01 -2.97
CA SER A 29 7.81 -5.36 -2.82
C SER A 29 7.27 -4.84 -1.49
N TYR A 30 5.98 -4.56 -1.47
CA TYR A 30 5.25 -4.27 -0.26
C TYR A 30 3.91 -5.01 -0.26
N THR A 31 3.60 -5.66 0.87
CA THR A 31 2.30 -6.27 1.14
C THR A 31 1.56 -5.42 2.15
N ILE A 32 0.37 -4.98 1.78
CA ILE A 32 -0.46 -4.08 2.58
C ILE A 32 -1.72 -4.82 2.98
N THR A 33 -2.03 -4.80 4.28
CA THR A 33 -3.30 -5.28 4.83
C THR A 33 -4.10 -4.07 5.31
N ILE A 34 -5.31 -3.92 4.78
CA ILE A 34 -6.27 -2.88 5.18
C ILE A 34 -7.39 -3.57 5.91
N ARG A 35 -7.56 -3.28 7.20
CA ARG A 35 -8.58 -3.90 8.05
C ARG A 35 -9.58 -2.87 8.55
N ASN A 36 -10.87 -3.14 8.37
CA ASN A 36 -11.93 -2.33 8.98
C ASN A 36 -11.96 -2.60 10.50
N THR A 37 -11.49 -1.62 11.28
CA THR A 37 -11.51 -1.63 12.75
C THR A 37 -12.66 -0.78 13.32
N GLY A 38 -13.45 -0.16 12.45
CA GLY A 38 -14.66 0.55 12.79
C GLY A 38 -15.86 -0.38 13.04
N SER A 39 -17.00 0.22 13.33
CA SER A 39 -18.24 -0.50 13.63
C SER A 39 -19.25 -0.52 12.47
N VAL A 40 -18.96 0.12 11.33
CA VAL A 40 -19.82 0.07 10.13
C VAL A 40 -19.00 -0.26 8.87
N PRO A 41 -19.64 -0.74 7.78
CA PRO A 41 -18.95 -0.95 6.52
C PRO A 41 -18.32 0.34 5.95
N ALA A 42 -17.14 0.22 5.36
CA ALA A 42 -16.40 1.33 4.76
C ALA A 42 -15.69 0.87 3.48
N GLN A 43 -15.48 1.78 2.53
CA GLN A 43 -14.90 1.46 1.22
C GLN A 43 -13.60 2.22 1.00
N LEU A 44 -12.58 1.52 0.49
CA LEU A 44 -11.40 2.18 -0.07
C LEU A 44 -11.73 2.71 -1.46
N ILE A 45 -11.55 4.03 -1.67
CA ILE A 45 -11.86 4.70 -2.93
C ILE A 45 -10.61 4.97 -3.76
N SER A 46 -9.55 5.51 -3.16
CA SER A 46 -8.34 5.93 -3.86
C SER A 46 -7.12 5.78 -2.97
N ARG A 47 -5.94 5.90 -3.60
CA ARG A 47 -4.64 5.89 -2.95
C ARG A 47 -3.83 7.09 -3.42
N HIS A 48 -2.98 7.60 -2.53
CA HIS A 48 -1.93 8.57 -2.83
C HIS A 48 -0.67 8.09 -2.12
N TRP A 49 0.40 7.93 -2.89
CA TRP A 49 1.71 7.53 -2.41
C TRP A 49 2.67 8.70 -2.57
N VAL A 50 3.49 8.89 -1.55
CA VAL A 50 4.67 9.76 -1.57
C VAL A 50 5.85 8.83 -1.30
N ILE A 51 6.69 8.64 -2.32
CA ILE A 51 7.85 7.73 -2.28
C ILE A 51 9.09 8.61 -2.31
N THR A 52 9.96 8.48 -1.31
CA THR A 52 11.19 9.25 -1.21
C THR A 52 12.39 8.30 -1.24
N ASP A 53 13.31 8.54 -2.18
CA ASP A 53 14.56 7.77 -2.28
C ASP A 53 15.64 8.27 -1.29
N ALA A 54 16.78 7.57 -1.25
CA ALA A 54 17.90 7.93 -0.38
C ALA A 54 18.59 9.27 -0.76
N ASN A 55 18.33 9.79 -1.96
CA ASN A 55 18.83 11.08 -2.44
C ASN A 55 17.80 12.21 -2.24
N ASN A 56 16.75 11.99 -1.43
CA ASN A 56 15.64 12.90 -1.20
C ASN A 56 14.85 13.28 -2.46
N ARG A 57 14.88 12.46 -3.52
CA ARG A 57 13.98 12.63 -4.65
C ARG A 57 12.63 12.02 -4.30
N THR A 58 11.57 12.78 -4.53
CA THR A 58 10.20 12.36 -4.24
C THR A 58 9.46 12.08 -5.53
N GLN A 59 8.75 10.95 -5.56
CA GLN A 59 7.77 10.60 -6.57
C GLN A 59 6.40 10.48 -5.91
N GLU A 60 5.39 11.05 -6.57
CA GLU A 60 4.00 10.89 -6.15
C GLU A 60 3.23 10.00 -7.12
N VAL A 61 2.44 9.08 -6.56
CA VAL A 61 1.57 8.19 -7.34
C VAL A 61 0.17 8.22 -6.77
N SER A 62 -0.79 8.69 -7.57
CA SER A 62 -2.20 8.75 -7.20
C SER A 62 -3.04 7.91 -8.14
N GLY A 63 -4.12 7.33 -7.63
CA GLY A 63 -5.05 6.58 -8.47
C GLY A 63 -6.25 6.02 -7.71
N LEU A 64 -7.26 5.60 -8.47
CA LEU A 64 -8.43 4.93 -7.92
C LEU A 64 -8.08 3.50 -7.46
N GLY A 65 -8.66 3.10 -6.34
CA GLY A 65 -8.52 1.78 -5.76
C GLY A 65 -7.09 1.40 -5.40
N VAL A 66 -6.91 0.11 -5.15
CA VAL A 66 -5.63 -0.58 -4.96
C VAL A 66 -5.63 -1.82 -5.84
N VAL A 67 -4.56 -2.03 -6.63
CA VAL A 67 -4.45 -3.17 -7.57
C VAL A 67 -5.70 -3.41 -8.45
N GLY A 68 -6.42 -2.34 -8.82
CA GLY A 68 -7.65 -2.42 -9.62
C GLY A 68 -8.95 -2.61 -8.83
N HIS A 69 -8.90 -2.66 -7.50
CA HIS A 69 -10.04 -2.90 -6.62
C HIS A 69 -10.36 -1.71 -5.70
N GLN A 70 -11.64 -1.50 -5.42
CA GLN A 70 -12.16 -0.57 -4.39
C GLN A 70 -12.94 -1.36 -3.34
N PRO A 71 -12.25 -2.10 -2.44
CA PRO A 71 -12.90 -3.02 -1.53
C PRO A 71 -13.84 -2.30 -0.56
N LEU A 72 -15.09 -2.79 -0.48
CA LEU A 72 -16.04 -2.46 0.58
C LEU A 72 -15.88 -3.52 1.68
N LEU A 73 -15.41 -3.10 2.84
CA LEU A 73 -15.08 -3.98 3.97
C LEU A 73 -16.10 -3.80 5.10
N LYS A 74 -16.71 -4.89 5.55
CA LYS A 74 -17.52 -4.90 6.78
C LYS A 74 -16.60 -4.84 8.01
N PRO A 75 -17.13 -4.48 9.20
CA PRO A 75 -16.38 -4.52 10.44
C PRO A 75 -15.64 -5.85 10.64
N GLY A 76 -14.34 -5.78 10.89
CA GLY A 76 -13.46 -6.95 11.08
C GLY A 76 -12.91 -7.57 9.81
N GLU A 77 -13.47 -7.31 8.63
CA GLU A 77 -12.94 -7.78 7.35
C GLU A 77 -11.65 -7.02 6.97
N HIS A 78 -10.84 -7.66 6.13
CA HIS A 78 -9.61 -7.06 5.60
C HIS A 78 -9.42 -7.38 4.12
N PHE A 79 -8.65 -6.53 3.46
CA PHE A 79 -8.16 -6.73 2.10
C PHE A 79 -6.63 -6.69 2.12
N GLU A 80 -5.99 -7.72 1.56
CA GLU A 80 -4.52 -7.79 1.43
C GLU A 80 -4.13 -7.74 -0.04
N TYR A 81 -3.10 -6.96 -0.36
CA TYR A 81 -2.50 -6.95 -1.69
C TYR A 81 -0.99 -6.72 -1.63
N THR A 82 -0.29 -7.20 -2.65
CA THR A 82 1.14 -6.98 -2.86
C THR A 82 1.35 -6.16 -4.12
N SER A 83 2.23 -5.17 -4.07
CA SER A 83 2.71 -4.43 -5.23
C SER A 83 4.20 -4.09 -5.05
N GLY A 84 4.76 -3.29 -5.94
CA GLY A 84 6.19 -2.98 -5.93
C GLY A 84 6.49 -1.54 -6.31
N THR A 85 7.70 -1.12 -5.98
CA THR A 85 8.31 0.16 -6.38
C THR A 85 9.79 -0.06 -6.66
N GLN A 86 10.36 0.80 -7.48
CA GLN A 86 11.78 0.83 -7.82
C GLN A 86 12.28 2.26 -7.83
#